data_AF-A0A1Y3BYX8-F1
#
_entry.id   AF-A0A1Y3BYX8-F1
#
_cell.length_a   1.000
_cell.length_b   1.000
_cell.length_c   1.000
_cell.angle_alpha   90.00
_cell.angle_beta   90.00
_cell.angle_gamma   90.00
#
_symmetry.space_group_name_H-M   'P 1'
#
loop_
_entity.id
_entity.type
_entity.pdbx_description
1 polymer ?
#
loop_
_entity_poly.entity_id
_entity_poly.type
_entity_poly.pdbx_seq_one_letter_code
_entity_poly.pdbx_strand_id
1 'polypeptide(L)'
;MSGFVAEVLVFLGIITSQKYLLMPKIAITFVMAIGMILTPIYLLSMSRQIFYGTSYLILQTLMFLILDRASYLFPSPFLYPNRYGMYPDLFFHYQLTRLKVFLSNYFYR
;
A
#
# COMPACT_ATOMS: atom_id res chain seq x y z
N MET A 1 4.59 3.94 -2.82
CA MET A 1 5.22 2.60 -2.99
C MET A 1 5.21 1.73 -1.73
N SER A 2 5.14 2.29 -0.52
CA SER A 2 5.03 1.50 0.73
C SER A 2 3.86 0.52 0.79
N GLY A 3 2.70 0.84 0.19
CA GLY A 3 1.52 -0.03 0.21
C GLY A 3 1.78 -1.41 -0.41
N PHE A 4 2.54 -1.46 -1.51
CA PHE A 4 2.92 -2.72 -2.15
C PHE A 4 3.83 -3.56 -1.24
N VAL A 5 4.80 -2.92 -0.57
CA VAL A 5 5.67 -3.60 0.40
C VAL A 5 4.86 -4.19 1.55
N ALA A 6 3.87 -3.45 2.07
CA ALA A 6 2.97 -3.93 3.12
C ALA A 6 2.13 -5.15 2.68
N GLU A 7 1.59 -5.14 1.46
CA GLU A 7 0.84 -6.28 0.91
C GLU A 7 1.72 -7.54 0.76
N VAL A 8 2.95 -7.39 0.24
CA VAL A 8 3.91 -8.51 0.13
C VAL A 8 4.28 -9.07 1.51
N LEU A 9 4.44 -8.22 2.53
CA LEU A 9 4.73 -8.65 3.90
C LEU A 9 3.58 -9.45 4.52
N VAL A 10 2.33 -9.03 4.29
CA VAL A 10 1.14 -9.77 4.74
C VAL A 10 1.06 -11.14 4.04
N PHE A 11 1.34 -11.17 2.74
CA PHE A 11 1.38 -12.41 1.96
C PHE A 11 2.44 -13.39 2.48
N LEU A 12 3.67 -12.90 2.73
CA LEU A 12 4.75 -13.70 3.31
C LEU A 12 4.38 -14.19 4.73
N GLY A 13 3.79 -13.35 5.57
CA GLY A 13 3.38 -13.72 6.92
C GLY A 13 2.36 -14.86 6.95
N ILE A 14 1.42 -14.86 6.00
CA ILE A 14 0.44 -15.95 5.86
C ILE A 14 1.12 -17.22 5.37
N ILE A 15 2.09 -17.14 4.45
CA ILE A 15 2.84 -18.31 3.96
C ILE A 15 3.73 -18.93 5.05
N THR A 16 4.43 -18.13 5.85
CA THR A 16 5.38 -18.63 6.86
C THR A 16 4.71 -19.20 8.11
N SER A 17 3.44 -18.86 8.34
CA SER A 17 2.73 -19.30 9.54
C SER A 17 2.40 -20.81 9.50
N GLN A 18 2.84 -21.53 10.53
CA GLN A 18 2.64 -22.98 10.67
C GLN A 18 1.28 -23.35 11.29
N LYS A 19 0.54 -22.39 11.83
CA LYS A 19 -0.75 -22.62 12.54
C LYS A 19 -1.96 -22.85 11.62
N TYR A 20 -1.85 -22.55 10.33
CA TYR A 20 -2.98 -22.67 9.40
C TYR A 20 -2.96 -24.04 8.71
N LEU A 21 -4.13 -24.71 8.69
CA LEU A 21 -4.38 -25.87 7.84
C LEU A 21 -4.11 -25.53 6.36
N LEU A 22 -3.61 -26.50 5.59
CA LEU A 22 -3.20 -26.30 4.19
C LEU A 22 -4.33 -25.78 3.29
N MET A 23 -5.57 -26.23 3.51
CA MET A 23 -6.75 -25.83 2.71
C MET A 23 -7.07 -24.32 2.77
N PRO A 24 -7.34 -23.71 3.95
CA PRO A 24 -7.65 -22.28 4.02
C PRO A 24 -6.47 -21.40 3.59
N LYS A 25 -5.23 -21.87 3.77
CA LYS A 25 -4.02 -21.16 3.36
C LYS A 25 -3.99 -20.90 1.86
N ILE A 26 -4.30 -21.92 1.06
CA ILE A 26 -4.34 -21.81 -0.40
C ILE A 26 -5.46 -20.85 -0.84
N ALA A 27 -6.66 -20.98 -0.26
CA ALA A 27 -7.79 -20.11 -0.58
C ALA A 27 -7.47 -18.63 -0.33
N ILE A 28 -6.88 -18.31 0.83
CA ILE A 28 -6.51 -16.95 1.20
C ILE A 28 -5.43 -16.38 0.26
N THR A 29 -4.42 -17.19 -0.11
CA THR A 29 -3.40 -16.76 -1.06
C THR A 29 -3.94 -16.48 -2.46
N PHE A 30 -4.93 -17.24 -2.93
CA PHE A 30 -5.58 -17.02 -4.22
C PHE A 30 -6.35 -15.70 -4.24
N VAL A 31 -7.14 -15.42 -3.21
CA VAL A 31 -7.90 -14.17 -3.11
C VAL A 31 -6.96 -12.95 -3.07
N MET A 32 -5.87 -13.03 -2.31
CA MET A 32 -4.85 -11.98 -2.29
C MET A 32 -4.18 -11.77 -3.66
N ALA A 33 -3.83 -12.85 -4.36
CA ALA A 33 -3.20 -12.76 -5.68
C ALA A 33 -4.12 -12.07 -6.71
N ILE A 34 -5.41 -12.40 -6.69
CA ILE A 34 -6.41 -11.74 -7.54
C ILE A 34 -6.47 -10.24 -7.20
N GLY A 35 -6.54 -9.88 -5.91
CA GLY A 35 -6.55 -8.49 -5.46
C GLY A 35 -5.33 -7.70 -5.95
N MET A 36 -4.13 -8.28 -5.86
CA MET A 36 -2.88 -7.65 -6.28
C MET A 36 -2.80 -7.41 -7.80
N ILE A 37 -3.50 -8.21 -8.61
CA ILE A 37 -3.58 -8.03 -10.07
C ILE A 37 -4.67 -7.01 -10.43
N LEU A 38 -5.82 -7.03 -9.75
CA LEU A 38 -6.94 -6.14 -10.06
C LEU A 38 -6.64 -4.67 -9.70
N THR A 39 -5.96 -4.42 -8.58
CA THR A 39 -5.66 -3.05 -8.11
C THR A 39 -4.89 -2.20 -9.13
N PRO A 40 -3.77 -2.65 -9.74
CA PRO A 40 -3.09 -1.86 -10.76
C PRO A 40 -3.91 -1.72 -12.04
N ILE A 41 -4.63 -2.76 -12.48
CA ILE A 41 -5.46 -2.72 -13.69
C ILE A 41 -6.53 -1.62 -13.57
N TYR A 42 -7.21 -1.56 -12.44
CA TYR A 42 -8.23 -0.55 -12.18
C TYR A 42 -7.62 0.87 -12.15
N LEU A 43 -6.52 1.05 -11.41
CA LEU A 43 -5.84 2.35 -11.31
C LEU A 43 -5.31 2.83 -12.67
N LEU A 44 -4.72 1.93 -13.47
CA LEU A 44 -4.23 2.23 -14.83
C LEU A 44 -5.38 2.59 -15.77
N SER A 45 -6.50 1.87 -15.70
CA SER A 45 -7.68 2.16 -16.53
C SER A 45 -8.28 3.53 -16.21
N MET A 46 -8.41 3.86 -14.92
CA MET A 46 -8.93 5.15 -14.47
C MET A 46 -7.97 6.30 -14.81
N SER A 47 -6.66 6.10 -14.61
CA SER A 47 -5.65 7.07 -15.01
C SER A 47 -5.71 7.35 -16.51
N ARG A 48 -5.83 6.30 -17.34
CA ARG A 48 -5.98 6.47 -18.80
C ARG A 48 -7.23 7.27 -19.16
N GLN A 49 -8.36 6.99 -18.51
CA GLN A 49 -9.62 7.69 -18.79
C GLN A 49 -9.54 9.18 -18.45
N ILE A 50 -8.85 9.54 -17.35
CA ILE A 50 -8.70 10.94 -16.91
C ILE A 50 -7.69 11.69 -17.80
N PHE A 51 -6.55 11.07 -18.13
CA PHE A 51 -5.49 11.76 -18.90
C PHE A 51 -5.71 11.76 -20.42
N TYR A 52 -6.38 10.75 -20.97
CA TYR A 52 -6.53 10.58 -22.43
C TYR A 52 -7.99 10.66 -22.92
N GLY A 53 -8.96 10.85 -22.03
CA GLY A 53 -10.37 11.05 -22.40
C GLY A 53 -10.64 12.43 -23.00
N THR A 54 -11.71 12.53 -23.79
CA THR A 54 -12.09 13.67 -24.66
C THR A 54 -12.37 15.01 -23.95
N SER A 55 -12.25 15.10 -22.63
CA SER A 55 -12.48 16.31 -21.81
C SER A 55 -11.19 16.99 -21.35
N TYR A 56 -10.10 16.84 -22.11
CA TYR A 56 -8.76 17.34 -21.78
C TYR A 56 -8.72 18.86 -21.50
N LEU A 57 -9.53 19.66 -22.20
CA LEU A 57 -9.53 21.13 -22.10
C LEU A 57 -10.08 21.65 -20.76
N ILE A 58 -11.15 21.04 -20.24
CA ILE A 58 -11.74 21.42 -18.94
C ILE A 58 -10.84 20.97 -17.79
N LEU A 59 -10.26 19.77 -17.91
CA LEU A 59 -9.31 19.25 -16.93
C LEU A 59 -8.04 20.10 -16.87
N GLN A 60 -7.49 20.52 -18.01
CA GLN A 60 -6.28 21.35 -18.06
C GLN A 60 -6.47 22.71 -17.37
N THR A 61 -7.65 23.30 -17.50
CA THR A 61 -7.99 24.59 -16.87
C THR A 61 -8.14 24.46 -15.34
N LEU A 62 -8.82 23.39 -14.88
CA LEU A 62 -8.95 23.06 -13.45
C LEU A 62 -7.61 22.64 -12.81
N MET A 63 -6.78 21.89 -13.53
CA MET A 63 -5.45 21.47 -13.07
C MET A 63 -4.55 22.68 -12.85
N PHE A 64 -4.55 23.68 -13.74
CA PHE A 64 -3.75 24.89 -13.58
C PHE A 64 -4.16 25.70 -12.33
N LEU A 65 -5.46 25.81 -12.07
CA LEU A 65 -6.03 26.54 -10.93
C LEU A 65 -5.76 25.84 -9.58
N ILE A 66 -5.70 24.51 -9.59
CA ILE A 66 -5.35 23.69 -8.42
C ILE A 66 -3.82 23.64 -8.22
N LEU A 67 -3.03 23.61 -9.29
CA LEU A 67 -1.57 23.49 -9.24
C LEU A 67 -0.91 24.67 -8.53
N ASP A 68 -1.46 25.89 -8.68
CA ASP A 68 -0.94 27.10 -8.02
C ASP A 68 -1.14 27.05 -6.49
N ARG A 69 -2.27 26.53 -6.02
CA ARG A 69 -2.58 26.36 -4.58
C ARG A 69 -1.97 25.11 -3.96
N ALA A 70 -1.82 24.04 -4.73
CA ALA A 70 -1.56 22.72 -4.18
C ALA A 70 -0.10 22.26 -4.33
N SER A 71 0.70 22.90 -5.19
CA SER A 71 2.14 22.63 -5.34
C SER A 71 2.93 22.71 -4.03
N TYR A 72 2.48 23.48 -3.03
CA TYR A 72 3.06 23.51 -1.68
C TYR A 72 2.61 22.36 -0.76
N LEU A 73 1.40 21.82 -0.96
CA LEU A 73 0.81 20.77 -0.12
C LEU A 73 1.08 19.35 -0.65
N PHE A 74 1.23 19.17 -1.96
CA PHE A 74 1.44 17.87 -2.61
C PHE A 74 2.80 17.18 -2.39
N PRO A 75 3.96 17.86 -2.19
CA PRO A 75 5.22 17.14 -2.04
C PRO A 75 5.31 16.40 -0.70
N SER A 76 4.68 16.92 0.37
CA SER A 76 4.81 16.32 1.69
C SER A 76 4.20 14.90 1.80
N PRO A 77 2.98 14.58 1.30
CA PRO A 77 2.39 13.26 1.44
C PRO A 77 2.91 12.26 0.40
N PHE A 78 3.61 12.71 -0.65
CA PHE A 78 4.19 11.82 -1.66
C PHE A 78 5.59 11.32 -1.25
N LEU A 79 6.35 12.15 -0.52
CA LEU A 79 7.68 11.81 -0.02
C LEU A 79 7.64 10.76 1.10
N TYR A 80 6.70 10.87 2.04
CA TYR A 80 6.62 9.97 3.19
C TYR A 80 6.43 8.48 2.81
N PRO A 81 5.40 8.10 2.01
CA PRO A 81 5.13 6.69 1.66
C PRO A 81 6.19 6.07 0.75
N ASN A 82 6.89 6.88 -0.06
CA ASN A 82 7.96 6.36 -0.89
C ASN A 82 9.23 6.08 -0.08
N ARG A 83 9.50 6.89 0.97
CA ARG A 83 10.63 6.68 1.88
C ARG A 83 10.49 5.39 2.69
N TYR A 84 9.29 5.09 3.19
CA TYR A 84 9.01 3.81 3.89
C TYR A 84 9.06 2.59 2.95
N GLY A 85 8.77 2.77 1.66
CA GLY A 85 8.88 1.70 0.67
C GLY A 85 10.33 1.34 0.32
N MET A 86 11.23 2.33 0.23
CA MET A 86 12.65 2.10 -0.07
C MET A 86 13.44 1.57 1.13
N TYR A 87 13.11 2.00 2.36
CA TYR A 87 13.77 1.55 3.59
C TYR A 87 12.75 1.05 4.62
N PRO A 88 12.22 -0.18 4.44
CA PRO A 88 11.25 -0.74 5.38
C PRO A 88 11.86 -1.04 6.75
N ASP A 89 13.18 -1.27 6.84
CA ASP A 89 13.89 -1.70 8.05
C ASP A 89 13.74 -0.72 9.22
N LEU A 90 13.80 0.59 8.95
CA LEU A 90 13.63 1.64 9.97
C LEU A 90 12.24 1.61 10.61
N PHE A 91 11.21 1.35 9.81
CA PHE A 91 9.85 1.21 10.31
C PHE A 91 9.70 -0.08 11.13
N PHE A 92 10.30 -1.17 10.66
CA PHE A 92 10.25 -2.46 11.36
C PHE A 92 10.94 -2.44 12.71
N HIS A 93 12.09 -1.78 12.83
CA HIS A 93 12.83 -1.74 14.09
C HIS A 93 12.00 -1.17 15.25
N TYR A 94 11.29 -0.07 15.00
CA TYR A 94 10.39 0.54 15.98
C TYR A 94 9.19 -0.37 16.31
N GLN A 95 8.55 -0.94 15.29
CA GLN A 95 7.34 -1.74 15.45
C GLN A 95 7.61 -3.11 16.10
N LEU A 96 8.74 -3.75 15.78
CA LEU A 96 9.18 -5.01 16.41
C LEU A 96 9.36 -4.86 17.91
N THR A 97 9.91 -3.74 18.36
CA THR A 97 10.11 -3.46 19.78
C THR A 97 8.78 -3.34 20.51
N ARG A 98 7.80 -2.62 19.95
CA ARG A 98 6.46 -2.52 20.56
C ARG A 98 5.68 -3.84 20.50
N LEU A 99 5.79 -4.60 19.41
CA LEU A 99 5.16 -5.91 19.26
C LEU A 99 5.70 -6.92 20.27
N LYS A 100 7.01 -6.95 20.51
CA LYS A 100 7.62 -7.81 21.54
C LYS A 100 7.08 -7.51 22.94
N VAL A 101 6.96 -6.22 23.28
CA VAL A 101 6.38 -5.78 24.57
C VAL A 101 4.91 -6.15 24.69
N PHE A 102 4.14 -6.03 23.61
CA PHE A 102 2.73 -6.43 23.60
C PHE A 102 2.56 -7.95 23.77
N LEU A 103 3.36 -8.74 23.04
CA LEU A 103 3.34 -10.20 23.14
C LEU A 103 3.79 -10.70 24.51
N SER A 104 4.80 -10.09 25.12
CA SER A 104 5.23 -10.46 26.47
C SER A 104 4.13 -10.17 27.51
N ASN A 105 3.44 -9.02 27.41
CA ASN A 105 2.32 -8.71 28.30
C ASN A 105 1.12 -9.65 28.13
N TYR A 106 0.91 -10.19 26.93
CA TYR A 106 -0.19 -11.13 26.67
C TYR A 106 0.13 -12.56 27.14
N PHE A 107 1.40 -12.99 27.06
CA PHE A 107 1.82 -14.35 27.46
C PHE A 107 2.13 -14.49 28.96
N TYR A 108 2.48 -13.40 29.65
CA TYR A 108 2.79 -13.39 31.09
C TYR A 108 1.60 -13.00 31.99
N ARG A 109 0.39 -12.92 31.41
CA ARG A 109 -0.86 -12.76 32.15
C ARG A 109 -1.72 -14.00 31.93
#